data_AF-A0A0P9DZL1-F1
#
_entry.id   AF-A0A0P9DZL1-F1
#
_cell.length_a   1.000
_cell.length_b   1.000
_cell.length_c   1.000
_cell.angle_alpha   90.00
_cell.angle_beta   90.00
_cell.angle_gamma   90.00
#
_symmetry.space_group_name_H-M   'P 1'
#
loop_
_entity.id
_entity.type
_entity.pdbx_description
1 polymer ?
#
loop_
_entity_poly.entity_id
_entity_poly.type
_entity_poly.pdbx_seq_one_letter_code
_entity_poly.pdbx_strand_id
1 'polypeptide(L)'
;MGRWEDFVSTVYSRILPLIAFVVVIMGVVGALIQPALLKIEIAGMREALQLMMYVGALTLIVVVLFATYQIALSKDLKDILEEGLPLPKSNPSKEKREEKIETSGAGALAGMVLGGTLGLIFGSAGVIIGGILGALAGNQIEYENIRAERERRKKKT
;
A
#
# COMPACT_ATOMS: atom_id res chain seq x y z
N MET A 1 12.49 -26.08 -1.23
CA MET A 1 12.95 -25.10 -0.23
C MET A 1 11.73 -24.35 0.23
N GLY A 2 11.53 -24.28 1.54
CA GLY A 2 10.24 -23.93 2.13
C GLY A 2 10.01 -22.43 2.13
N ARG A 3 8.75 -22.01 1.90
CA ARG A 3 8.27 -20.61 1.99
C ARG A 3 8.71 -19.88 3.28
N TRP A 4 8.99 -20.64 4.33
CA TRP A 4 9.51 -20.15 5.61
C TRP A 4 10.98 -19.72 5.56
N GLU A 5 11.82 -20.43 4.81
CA GLU A 5 13.26 -20.14 4.68
C GLU A 5 13.48 -18.83 3.91
N ASP A 6 12.70 -18.60 2.86
CA ASP A 6 12.73 -17.36 2.08
C ASP A 6 12.27 -16.15 2.90
N PHE A 7 11.24 -16.34 3.72
CA PHE A 7 10.78 -15.32 4.66
C PHE A 7 11.86 -14.98 5.69
N VAL A 8 12.43 -15.99 6.35
CA VAL A 8 13.51 -15.79 7.35
C VAL A 8 14.72 -15.13 6.72
N SER A 9 15.12 -15.56 5.52
CA SER A 9 16.22 -14.96 4.76
C SER A 9 15.94 -13.49 4.43
N THR A 10 14.72 -13.15 4.02
CA THR A 10 14.32 -11.77 3.73
C THR A 10 14.34 -10.90 4.98
N VAL A 11 13.81 -11.41 6.10
CA VAL A 11 13.83 -10.71 7.39
C VAL A 11 15.29 -10.46 7.82
N TYR A 12 16.14 -11.48 7.76
CA TYR A 12 17.51 -11.39 8.24
C TYR A 12 18.40 -10.51 7.35
N SER A 13 18.23 -10.59 6.03
CA SER A 13 19.09 -9.85 5.08
C SER A 13 18.67 -8.40 4.85
N ARG A 14 17.37 -8.08 5.01
CA ARG A 14 16.85 -6.75 4.68
C ARG A 14 16.27 -6.00 5.86
N ILE A 15 15.54 -6.68 6.74
CA ILE A 15 14.84 -6.04 7.87
C ILE A 15 15.79 -5.87 9.05
N LEU A 16 16.56 -6.90 9.41
CA LEU A 16 17.47 -6.88 10.55
C LEU A 16 18.54 -5.77 10.47
N PRO A 17 19.22 -5.54 9.32
CA PRO A 17 20.21 -4.46 9.22
C PRO A 17 19.57 -3.08 9.35
N LEU A 18 18.32 -2.95 8.90
CA LEU A 18 17.57 -1.71 8.97
C LEU A 18 17.13 -1.41 10.41
N ILE A 19 16.67 -2.42 11.14
CA ILE A 19 16.42 -2.32 12.59
C ILE A 19 17.71 -1.94 13.31
N ALA A 20 18.82 -2.64 13.05
CA ALA A 20 20.11 -2.35 13.67
C ALA A 20 20.56 -0.90 13.38
N PHE A 21 20.41 -0.45 12.13
CA PHE A 21 20.72 0.93 11.74
C PHE A 21 19.87 1.96 12.49
N VAL A 22 18.56 1.73 12.62
CA VAL A 22 17.66 2.61 13.40
C VAL A 22 18.07 2.65 14.87
N VAL A 23 18.39 1.50 15.47
CA VAL A 23 18.85 1.43 16.86
C VAL A 23 20.16 2.20 17.06
N VAL A 24 21.11 2.08 16.12
CA VAL A 24 22.37 2.84 16.16
C VAL A 24 22.12 4.34 16.04
N ILE A 25 21.29 4.76 15.09
CA ILE A 25 20.91 6.19 14.95
C ILE A 25 20.26 6.69 16.23
N MET A 26 19.33 5.94 16.81
CA MET A 26 18.71 6.31 18.08
C MET A 26 19.71 6.50 19.20
N GLY A 27 20.69 5.59 19.32
CA GLY A 27 21.77 5.70 20.30
C GLY A 27 22.59 6.97 20.10
N VAL A 28 22.97 7.27 18.86
CA VAL A 28 23.74 8.47 18.51
C VAL A 28 22.94 9.75 18.77
N VAL A 29 21.70 9.80 18.31
CA VAL A 29 20.79 10.95 18.52
C VAL A 29 20.54 11.16 20.02
N GLY A 30 20.29 10.08 20.76
CA GLY A 30 20.14 10.12 22.21
C GLY A 30 21.38 10.70 22.90
N ALA A 31 22.58 10.24 22.53
CA ALA A 31 23.83 10.74 23.09
C ALA A 31 24.08 12.23 22.77
N LEU A 32 23.71 12.69 21.57
CA LEU A 32 23.84 14.10 21.17
C LEU A 32 22.85 15.01 21.90
N ILE A 33 21.63 14.53 22.15
CA ILE A 33 20.55 15.33 22.78
C ILE A 33 20.65 15.27 24.32
N GLN A 34 21.23 14.21 24.89
CA GLN A 34 21.38 14.03 26.34
C GLN A 34 21.96 15.25 27.08
N PRO A 35 23.06 15.90 26.65
CA PRO A 35 23.58 17.09 27.34
C PRO A 35 22.64 18.30 27.27
N ALA A 36 21.80 18.41 26.24
CA ALA A 36 20.78 19.45 26.16
C ALA A 36 19.59 19.14 27.08
N LEU A 37 19.16 17.88 27.16
CA LEU A 37 18.10 17.41 28.06
C LEU A 37 18.47 17.59 29.54
N LEU A 38 19.73 17.41 29.90
CA LEU A 38 20.21 17.59 31.28
C LEU A 38 20.16 19.05 31.76
N LYS A 39 20.10 20.02 30.84
CA LYS A 39 19.96 21.46 31.18
C LYS A 39 18.52 21.87 31.48
N ILE A 40 17.56 20.96 31.31
CA ILE A 40 16.15 21.21 31.57
C ILE A 40 15.87 20.93 33.06
N GLU A 41 15.68 21.99 33.85
CA GLU A 41 15.36 21.88 35.29
C GLU A 41 13.89 21.60 35.60
N ILE A 42 13.02 21.55 34.58
CA ILE A 42 11.59 21.31 34.79
C ILE A 42 11.37 19.82 35.12
N ALA A 43 10.95 19.57 36.36
CA ALA A 43 10.59 18.24 36.84
C ALA A 43 9.55 17.58 35.89
N GLY A 44 9.84 16.36 35.45
CA GLY A 44 8.96 15.57 34.56
C GLY A 44 9.12 15.85 33.06
N MET A 45 9.65 17.00 32.64
CA MET A 45 9.80 17.31 31.20
C MET A 45 10.86 16.42 30.53
N ARG A 46 11.92 16.06 31.25
CA ARG A 46 12.95 15.12 30.78
C ARG A 46 12.36 13.74 30.47
N GLU A 47 11.55 13.21 31.37
CA GLU A 47 10.92 11.88 31.18
C GLU A 47 9.91 11.91 30.04
N ALA A 48 9.11 12.98 29.94
CA ALA A 48 8.16 13.16 28.84
C ALA A 48 8.86 13.22 27.47
N LEU A 49 9.96 13.97 27.35
CA LEU A 49 10.74 14.05 26.10
C LEU A 49 11.38 12.71 25.74
N GLN A 50 11.90 12.00 26.73
CA GLN A 50 12.49 10.67 26.52
C GLN A 50 11.42 9.65 26.08
N LEU A 51 10.24 9.67 26.70
CA LEU A 51 9.09 8.85 26.30
C LEU A 51 8.65 9.18 24.87
N MET A 52 8.52 10.46 24.52
CA MET A 52 8.16 10.89 23.16
C MET A 52 9.16 10.40 22.10
N MET A 53 10.47 10.45 22.39
CA MET A 53 11.47 9.88 21.50
C MET A 53 11.30 8.37 21.30
N TYR A 54 11.08 7.60 22.38
CA TYR A 54 10.89 6.15 22.28
C TYR A 54 9.62 5.79 21.52
N VAL A 55 8.51 6.48 21.79
CA VAL A 55 7.24 6.28 21.07
C VAL A 55 7.39 6.64 19.59
N GLY A 56 8.04 7.76 19.29
CA GLY A 56 8.30 8.18 17.91
C GLY A 56 9.14 7.16 17.14
N ALA A 57 10.19 6.64 17.76
CA ALA A 57 11.03 5.64 17.13
C ALA A 57 10.35 4.28 16.97
N LEU A 58 9.58 3.83 17.98
CA LEU A 58 8.78 2.62 17.86
C LEU A 58 7.80 2.73 16.70
N THR A 59 7.15 3.89 16.57
CA THR A 59 6.23 4.19 15.45
C THR A 59 6.96 4.10 14.12
N LEU A 60 8.17 4.68 14.00
CA LEU A 60 8.99 4.59 12.80
C LEU A 60 9.33 3.13 12.45
N ILE A 61 9.73 2.33 13.42
CA ILE A 61 10.04 0.90 13.24
C ILE A 61 8.82 0.16 12.71
N VAL A 62 7.65 0.38 13.32
CA VAL A 62 6.38 -0.25 12.89
C VAL A 62 6.03 0.17 11.46
N VAL A 63 6.19 1.45 11.10
CA VAL A 63 5.94 1.93 9.73
C VAL A 63 6.87 1.28 8.72
N VAL A 64 8.16 1.14 9.03
CA VAL A 64 9.12 0.48 8.14
C VAL A 64 8.83 -1.01 8.00
N LEU A 65 8.49 -1.70 9.10
CA LEU A 65 8.06 -3.10 9.07
C LEU A 65 6.79 -3.27 8.23
N PHE A 66 5.82 -2.38 8.39
CA PHE A 66 4.60 -2.39 7.60
C PHE A 66 4.88 -2.13 6.12
N ALA A 67 5.72 -1.16 5.77
CA ALA A 67 6.10 -0.87 4.40
C ALA A 67 6.83 -2.05 3.74
N THR A 68 7.76 -2.67 4.46
CA THR A 68 8.47 -3.87 3.96
C THR A 68 7.52 -5.07 3.81
N TYR A 69 6.57 -5.24 4.73
CA TYR A 69 5.51 -6.24 4.61
C TYR A 69 4.62 -6.02 3.37
N GLN A 70 4.20 -4.78 3.10
CA GLN A 70 3.41 -4.44 1.92
C GLN A 70 4.16 -4.74 0.62
N ILE A 71 5.46 -4.43 0.57
CA ILE A 71 6.30 -4.74 -0.60
C ILE A 71 6.39 -6.26 -0.81
N ALA A 72 6.57 -7.05 0.26
CA ALA A 72 6.58 -8.51 0.16
C ALA A 72 5.22 -9.04 -0.33
N LEU A 73 4.12 -8.56 0.26
CA LEU A 73 2.76 -8.98 -0.09
C LEU A 73 2.42 -8.66 -1.56
N SER A 74 2.87 -7.51 -2.07
CA SER A 74 2.62 -7.12 -3.46
C SER A 74 3.26 -8.08 -4.47
N LYS A 75 4.38 -8.71 -4.11
CA LYS A 75 5.03 -9.72 -4.96
C LYS A 75 4.26 -11.02 -4.95
N ASP A 76 3.89 -11.49 -3.76
CA ASP A 76 3.10 -12.71 -3.60
C ASP A 76 1.74 -12.59 -4.33
N LEU A 77 1.09 -11.42 -4.23
CA LEU A 77 -0.15 -11.14 -4.96
C LEU A 77 0.05 -11.15 -6.47
N LYS A 78 1.16 -10.59 -6.96
CA LYS A 78 1.47 -10.57 -8.40
C LYS A 78 1.71 -11.98 -8.93
N ASP A 79 2.46 -12.80 -8.19
CA ASP A 79 2.76 -14.17 -8.58
C ASP A 79 1.48 -15.03 -8.60
N ILE A 80 0.61 -14.90 -7.59
CA ILE A 80 -0.71 -15.57 -7.57
C ILE A 80 -1.60 -15.10 -8.72
N LEU A 81 -1.58 -13.80 -9.05
CA LEU A 81 -2.37 -13.25 -10.15
C LEU A 81 -1.88 -13.75 -11.51
N GLU A 82 -0.56 -13.85 -11.70
CA GLU A 82 0.04 -14.39 -12.93
C GLU A 82 -0.17 -15.90 -13.08
N GLU A 83 -0.11 -16.66 -11.99
CA GLU A 83 -0.35 -18.12 -12.01
C GLU A 83 -1.85 -18.47 -12.15
N GLY A 84 -2.75 -17.62 -11.63
CA GLY A 84 -4.20 -17.78 -11.72
C GLY A 84 -4.84 -17.30 -13.03
N LEU A 85 -4.10 -16.61 -13.90
CA LEU A 85 -4.58 -16.16 -15.21
C LEU A 85 -4.09 -17.13 -16.30
N PRO A 86 -4.88 -18.16 -16.69
CA PRO A 86 -4.61 -18.87 -17.93
C PRO A 86 -4.68 -17.87 -19.08
N LEU A 87 -3.52 -17.50 -19.63
CA LEU A 87 -3.44 -16.75 -20.87
C LEU A 87 -4.31 -17.49 -21.90
N PRO A 88 -5.31 -16.84 -22.52
CA PRO A 88 -6.19 -17.49 -23.46
C PRO A 88 -5.35 -17.94 -24.66
N LYS A 89 -5.05 -19.24 -24.72
CA LYS A 89 -4.67 -19.89 -25.98
C LYS A 89 -5.81 -19.62 -26.95
N SER A 90 -5.55 -18.76 -27.92
CA SER A 90 -6.45 -18.44 -29.01
C SER A 90 -6.90 -19.72 -29.69
N ASN A 91 -8.13 -20.15 -29.40
CA ASN A 91 -8.81 -21.19 -30.15
C ASN A 91 -10.00 -20.52 -30.86
N PRO A 92 -10.03 -20.44 -32.20
CA PRO A 92 -11.06 -19.72 -32.94
C PRO A 92 -12.26 -20.67 -33.15
N SER A 93 -13.12 -20.79 -32.15
CA SER A 93 -14.35 -21.57 -32.31
C SER A 93 -15.54 -20.85 -31.68
N LYS A 94 -16.30 -20.20 -32.57
CA LYS A 94 -17.69 -19.74 -32.47
C LYS A 94 -18.45 -20.19 -31.21
N GLU A 95 -18.39 -19.39 -30.15
CA GLU A 95 -19.46 -19.32 -29.15
C GLU A 95 -19.78 -17.84 -28.93
N LYS A 96 -21.07 -17.56 -28.68
CA LYS A 96 -21.69 -16.24 -28.65
C LYS A 96 -20.80 -15.20 -27.98
N ARG A 97 -20.27 -14.27 -28.78
CA ARG A 97 -19.51 -13.11 -28.32
C ARG A 97 -20.43 -12.25 -27.46
N GLU A 98 -20.45 -12.50 -26.15
CA GLU A 98 -20.60 -11.39 -25.22
C GLU A 98 -19.43 -10.46 -25.54
N GLU A 99 -19.71 -9.38 -26.27
CA GLU A 99 -18.71 -8.35 -26.54
C GLU A 99 -18.15 -7.92 -25.20
N LYS A 100 -16.89 -8.28 -24.92
CA LYS A 100 -16.15 -7.73 -23.78
C LYS A 100 -16.29 -6.21 -23.84
N ILE A 101 -16.95 -5.66 -22.83
CA ILE A 101 -17.04 -4.21 -22.66
C ILE A 101 -15.67 -3.81 -22.12
N GLU A 102 -14.82 -3.34 -23.03
CA GLU A 102 -13.52 -2.77 -22.68
C GLU A 102 -13.76 -1.39 -22.05
N THR A 103 -13.34 -1.22 -20.80
CA THR A 103 -13.30 0.09 -20.14
C THR A 103 -12.00 0.80 -20.54
N SER A 104 -12.03 2.13 -20.59
CA SER A 104 -10.82 2.92 -20.87
C SER A 104 -9.89 3.00 -19.66
N GLY A 105 -10.41 2.69 -18.46
CA GLY A 105 -9.70 2.80 -17.19
C GLY A 105 -9.62 4.24 -16.65
N ALA A 106 -10.19 5.22 -17.38
CA ALA A 106 -10.24 6.61 -16.93
C ALA A 106 -11.06 6.76 -15.64
N GLY A 107 -12.14 5.99 -15.48
CA GLY A 107 -12.94 5.95 -14.26
C GLY A 107 -12.14 5.41 -13.08
N ALA A 108 -11.35 4.35 -13.28
CA ALA A 108 -10.48 3.80 -12.24
C ALA A 108 -9.40 4.81 -11.82
N LEU A 109 -8.78 5.50 -12.77
CA LEU A 109 -7.77 6.52 -12.50
C LEU A 109 -8.37 7.70 -11.72
N ALA A 110 -9.51 8.24 -12.17
CA ALA A 110 -10.19 9.34 -11.52
C ALA A 110 -10.65 8.96 -10.10
N GLY A 111 -11.22 7.77 -9.97
CA GLY A 111 -11.63 7.21 -8.68
C GLY A 111 -10.45 7.05 -7.72
N MET A 112 -9.31 6.57 -8.20
CA MET A 112 -8.09 6.42 -7.39
C MET A 112 -7.58 7.76 -6.87
N VAL A 113 -7.55 8.79 -7.71
CA VAL A 113 -7.09 10.14 -7.30
C VAL A 113 -8.03 10.73 -6.26
N LEU A 114 -9.34 10.66 -6.48
CA LEU A 114 -10.34 11.19 -5.53
C LEU A 114 -10.33 10.41 -4.21
N GLY A 115 -10.31 9.08 -4.29
CA GLY A 115 -10.28 8.20 -3.12
C GLY A 115 -8.98 8.34 -2.32
N GLY A 116 -7.84 8.46 -2.99
CA GLY A 116 -6.55 8.70 -2.35
C GLY A 116 -6.49 10.07 -1.66
N THR A 117 -7.07 11.10 -2.30
CA THR A 117 -7.16 12.46 -1.71
C THR A 117 -8.03 12.47 -0.45
N LEU A 118 -9.20 11.80 -0.47
CA LEU A 118 -10.04 11.65 0.73
C LEU A 118 -9.36 10.82 1.82
N GLY A 119 -8.56 9.82 1.41
CA GLY A 119 -7.77 8.98 2.30
C GLY A 119 -6.70 9.74 3.09
N LEU A 120 -6.27 10.93 2.65
CA LEU A 120 -5.27 11.75 3.34
C LEU A 120 -5.68 12.10 4.78
N ILE A 121 -6.98 12.25 5.04
CA ILE A 121 -7.52 12.55 6.38
C ILE A 121 -7.16 11.44 7.38
N PHE A 122 -7.02 10.21 6.90
CA PHE A 122 -6.69 9.03 7.70
C PHE A 122 -5.21 8.63 7.58
N GLY A 123 -4.36 9.51 7.03
CA GLY A 123 -2.92 9.28 6.86
C GLY A 123 -2.57 8.36 5.68
N SER A 124 -1.31 7.91 5.63
CA SER A 124 -0.77 7.14 4.49
C SER A 124 -1.51 5.83 4.22
N ALA A 125 -1.91 5.10 5.27
CA ALA A 125 -2.74 3.91 5.13
C ALA A 125 -4.11 4.23 4.52
N GLY A 126 -4.71 5.37 4.93
CA GLY A 126 -5.95 5.88 4.37
C GLY A 126 -5.86 6.20 2.88
N VAL A 127 -4.75 6.81 2.43
CA VAL A 127 -4.51 7.11 1.00
C VAL A 127 -4.50 5.84 0.15
N ILE A 128 -3.84 4.79 0.63
CA ILE A 128 -3.74 3.51 -0.10
C ILE A 128 -5.11 2.84 -0.19
N ILE A 129 -5.79 2.69 0.95
CA ILE A 129 -7.12 2.05 1.00
C ILE A 129 -8.14 2.88 0.20
N GLY A 130 -8.14 4.20 0.39
CA GLY A 130 -9.01 5.13 -0.32
C GLY A 130 -8.75 5.10 -1.82
N GLY A 131 -7.49 5.06 -2.25
CA GLY A 131 -7.13 4.95 -3.66
C GLY A 131 -7.63 3.66 -4.31
N ILE A 132 -7.49 2.52 -3.64
CA ILE A 132 -7.97 1.22 -4.15
C ILE A 132 -9.51 1.22 -4.25
N LEU A 133 -10.20 1.60 -3.17
CA LEU A 133 -11.67 1.64 -3.15
C LEU A 133 -12.22 2.63 -4.18
N GLY A 134 -11.59 3.80 -4.29
CA GLY A 134 -11.92 4.81 -5.28
C GLY A 134 -11.74 4.27 -6.70
N ALA A 135 -10.65 3.57 -7.00
CA ALA A 135 -10.39 2.98 -8.31
C ALA A 135 -11.47 1.95 -8.69
N LEU A 136 -11.84 1.07 -7.75
CA LEU A 136 -12.87 0.06 -7.96
C LEU A 136 -14.23 0.72 -8.25
N ALA A 137 -14.64 1.69 -7.43
CA ALA A 137 -15.89 2.42 -7.63
C ALA A 137 -15.92 3.18 -8.95
N GLY A 138 -14.83 3.87 -9.30
CA GLY A 138 -14.71 4.63 -10.54
C GLY A 138 -14.76 3.74 -11.78
N ASN A 139 -14.12 2.57 -11.74
CA ASN A 139 -14.20 1.60 -12.83
C ASN A 139 -15.61 1.05 -13.02
N GLN A 140 -16.34 0.82 -11.93
CA GLN A 140 -17.71 0.31 -11.98
C GLN A 140 -18.68 1.32 -12.58
N ILE A 141 -18.55 2.60 -12.23
CA ILE A 141 -19.34 3.69 -12.83
C ILE A 141 -19.07 3.79 -14.34
N GLU A 142 -17.81 3.71 -14.76
CA GLU A 142 -17.44 3.75 -16.17
C GLU A 142 -18.04 2.57 -16.95
N TYR A 143 -17.94 1.36 -16.38
CA TYR A 143 -18.51 0.15 -16.97
C TYR A 143 -20.02 0.27 -17.19
N GLU A 144 -20.75 0.75 -16.19
CA GLU A 144 -22.21 0.96 -16.27
C GLU A 144 -22.57 2.01 -17.33
N ASN A 145 -21.79 3.08 -17.44
CA ASN A 145 -22.05 4.14 -18.40
C ASN A 145 -21.85 3.66 -19.85
N ILE A 146 -20.77 2.91 -20.11
CA ILE A 146 -20.53 2.30 -21.43
C ILE A 146 -21.62 1.28 -21.78
N ARG A 147 -22.05 0.46 -20.80
CA ARG A 147 -23.14 -0.51 -20.98
C ARG A 147 -24.44 0.20 -21.34
N ALA A 148 -24.81 1.25 -20.61
CA ALA A 148 -26.02 2.02 -20.84
C ALA A 148 -26.01 2.71 -22.23
N GLU A 149 -24.86 3.24 -22.65
CA GLU A 149 -24.74 3.87 -23.97
C GLU A 149 -24.91 2.87 -25.12
N ARG A 150 -24.34 1.66 -24.99
CA ARG A 150 -24.54 0.59 -25.98
C ARG A 150 -25.99 0.15 -26.09
N GLU A 151 -26.69 -0.01 -24.96
CA GLU A 151 -28.11 -0.36 -24.96
C GLU A 151 -28.97 0.70 -25.67
N ARG A 152 -28.65 1.98 -25.48
CA ARG A 152 -29.32 3.09 -26.19
C ARG A 152 -29.07 3.07 -27.69
N ARG A 153 -27.84 2.73 -28.14
CA ARG A 153 -27.52 2.61 -29.57
C ARG A 153 -28.24 1.43 -30.22
N LYS A 154 -28.31 0.28 -29.55
CA LYS A 154 -29.04 -0.90 -30.02
C LYS A 154 -30.55 -0.65 -30.18
N LYS A 155 -31.16 0.18 -29.32
CA LYS A 155 -32.59 0.54 -29.43
C LYS A 155 -32.92 1.51 -30.56
N LYS A 156 -31.92 2.19 -31.14
CA LYS A 156 -32.11 3.18 -32.22
C LYS A 156 -31.90 2.61 -33.63
N THR A 157 -31.45 1.36 -33.74
CA THR A 157 -31.19 0.66 -35.01
C THR A 157 -32.27 -0.37 -35.23
#